data_AF-A0A7S1NNR9-F1
#
_entry.id   AF-A0A7S1NNR9-F1
#
_cell.length_a   1.000
_cell.length_b   1.000
_cell.length_c   1.000
_cell.angle_alpha   90.00
_cell.angle_beta   90.00
_cell.angle_gamma   90.00
#
_symmetry.space_group_name_H-M   'P 1'
#
loop_
_entity.id
_entity.type
_entity.pdbx_description
1 polymer ?
#
loop_
_entity_poly.entity_id
_entity_poly.type
_entity_poly.pdbx_seq_one_letter_code
_entity_poly.pdbx_strand_id
1 'polypeptide(L)'
;LSFMEDVQWIKNLMGVLCPYCSSEDECKAAIEKVRVVAEGMLEVPEEEEEDDDAEELCNCKFTLAYGTKSLLHNTKMKLKRGLRYGLLGGNDSGKTTLMRSIANNQVEGFPDSSTV
;
A
#
# COMPACT_ATOMS: atom_id res chain seq x y z
N LEU A 1 -9.81 0.59 2.91
CA LEU A 1 -8.64 0.70 3.81
C LEU A 1 -8.36 -0.69 4.38
N SER A 2 -8.03 -1.69 3.55
CA SER A 2 -7.92 -3.10 4.01
C SER A 2 -6.70 -3.39 4.89
N PHE A 3 -5.96 -2.34 5.26
CA PHE A 3 -4.67 -2.41 5.93
C PHE A 3 -4.78 -2.33 7.45
N MET A 4 -5.86 -1.74 7.95
CA MET A 4 -6.09 -1.64 9.38
C MET A 4 -7.02 -2.78 9.76
N GLU A 5 -6.44 -3.87 10.28
CA GLU A 5 -7.19 -5.02 10.79
C GLU A 5 -8.28 -4.56 11.76
N ASP A 6 -9.44 -5.21 11.73
CA ASP A 6 -10.63 -4.84 12.54
C ASP A 6 -10.30 -4.68 14.03
N VAL A 7 -9.31 -5.45 14.51
CA VAL A 7 -8.79 -5.42 15.88
C VAL A 7 -8.13 -4.07 16.21
N GLN A 8 -7.51 -3.42 15.24
CA GLN A 8 -6.80 -2.15 15.39
C GLN A 8 -7.77 -0.97 15.54
N TRP A 9 -8.86 -0.95 14.76
CA TRP A 9 -9.94 0.04 14.89
C TRP A 9 -10.58 -0.03 16.28
N ILE A 10 -10.89 -1.26 16.72
CA ILE A 10 -11.45 -1.52 18.04
C ILE A 10 -10.48 -1.05 19.13
N LYS A 11 -9.21 -1.48 19.08
CA LYS A 11 -8.21 -1.11 20.09
C LYS A 11 -7.97 0.40 20.20
N ASN A 12 -7.95 1.11 19.06
CA ASN A 12 -7.66 2.54 19.02
C ASN A 12 -8.86 3.41 19.38
N LEU A 13 -10.07 3.04 18.96
CA LEU A 13 -11.28 3.83 19.18
C LEU A 13 -12.04 3.46 20.47
N MET A 14 -11.86 2.24 21.00
CA MET A 14 -12.47 1.86 22.28
C MET A 14 -12.09 2.82 23.41
N GLY A 15 -10.84 3.26 23.49
CA GLY A 15 -10.40 4.19 24.54
C GLY A 15 -11.11 5.55 24.48
N VAL A 16 -11.54 5.96 23.29
CA VAL A 16 -12.20 7.25 23.05
C VAL A 16 -13.73 7.15 23.22
N LEU A 17 -14.31 6.02 22.80
CA LEU A 17 -15.77 5.82 22.76
C LEU A 17 -16.34 5.14 24.02
N CYS A 18 -15.52 4.39 24.77
CA CYS A 18 -15.95 3.72 26.01
C CYS A 18 -16.60 4.65 27.06
N PRO A 19 -16.14 5.90 27.27
CA PRO A 19 -16.82 6.84 28.18
C PRO A 19 -18.22 7.28 27.73
N TYR A 20 -18.55 7.09 26.44
CA TYR A 20 -19.79 7.56 25.82
C TYR A 20 -20.76 6.41 25.49
N CYS A 21 -20.35 5.15 25.68
CA CYS A 21 -21.16 3.97 25.41
C CYS A 21 -21.53 3.26 26.71
N SER A 22 -22.78 2.83 26.83
CA SER A 22 -23.28 2.20 28.07
C SER A 22 -22.91 0.72 28.16
N SER A 23 -22.56 0.10 27.02
CA SER A 23 -22.11 -1.29 26.94
C SER A 23 -20.98 -1.47 25.92
N GLU A 24 -20.21 -2.54 26.09
CA GLU A 24 -19.09 -2.88 25.19
C GLU A 24 -19.59 -3.20 23.77
N ASP A 25 -20.78 -3.80 23.64
CA ASP A 25 -21.40 -4.14 22.35
C ASP A 25 -21.87 -2.90 21.59
N GLU A 26 -22.41 -1.89 22.29
CA GLU A 26 -22.73 -0.59 21.70
C GLU A 26 -21.48 0.14 21.20
N CYS A 27 -20.39 0.04 21.95
CA CYS A 27 -19.11 0.65 21.58
C CYS A 27 -18.55 0.02 20.30
N LYS A 28 -18.58 -1.32 20.19
CA LYS A 28 -18.19 -2.03 18.96
C LYS A 28 -19.07 -1.66 17.77
N ALA A 29 -20.38 -1.55 17.97
CA ALA A 29 -21.32 -1.13 16.91
C ALA A 29 -21.08 0.32 16.45
N ALA A 30 -20.69 1.22 17.37
CA ALA A 30 -20.34 2.60 17.04
C ALA A 30 -19.02 2.67 16.25
N ILE A 31 -18.01 1.90 16.64
CA ILE A 31 -16.73 1.80 15.94
C ILE A 31 -16.92 1.31 14.50
N GLU A 32 -17.78 0.31 14.31
CA GLU A 32 -18.11 -0.20 12.97
C GLU A 32 -18.75 0.87 12.07
N LYS A 33 -19.68 1.67 12.62
CA LYS A 33 -20.28 2.79 11.88
C LYS A 33 -19.24 3.83 11.48
N VAL A 34 -18.31 4.15 12.38
CA VAL A 34 -17.22 5.09 12.11
C VAL A 34 -16.29 4.54 11.02
N ARG A 35 -15.99 3.24 11.04
CA ARG A 35 -15.20 2.58 10.00
C ARG A 35 -15.81 2.76 8.62
N VAL A 36 -17.10 2.41 8.46
CA VAL A 36 -17.80 2.53 7.17
C VAL A 36 -17.81 3.96 6.64
N VAL A 37 -18.07 4.93 7.51
CA VAL A 37 -18.07 6.35 7.13
C VAL A 37 -16.66 6.84 6.76
N ALA A 38 -15.65 6.45 7.54
CA ALA A 38 -14.26 6.83 7.28
C ALA A 38 -13.73 6.20 5.97
N GLU A 39 -14.15 4.98 5.64
CA GLU A 39 -13.84 4.37 4.35
C GLU A 39 -14.53 5.09 3.19
N GLY A 40 -15.78 5.54 3.38
CA GLY A 40 -16.51 6.30 2.36
C GLY A 40 -16.01 7.74 2.16
N MET A 41 -15.43 8.36 3.18
CA MET A 41 -14.84 9.71 3.11
C MET A 41 -13.44 9.74 2.49
N LEU A 42 -12.83 8.58 2.27
CA LEU A 42 -11.51 8.48 1.65
C LEU A 42 -11.66 8.47 0.13
N GLU A 43 -11.74 9.65 -0.46
CA GLU A 43 -11.49 9.83 -1.89
C GLU A 43 -10.00 9.58 -2.13
N VAL A 44 -9.66 8.38 -2.62
CA VAL A 44 -8.34 8.17 -3.23
C VAL A 44 -8.38 8.96 -4.53
N PRO A 45 -7.52 9.98 -4.73
CA PRO A 45 -7.43 10.63 -6.03
C PRO A 45 -7.18 9.53 -7.06
N GLU A 46 -8.08 9.39 -8.03
CA GLU A 46 -7.74 8.61 -9.22
C GLU A 46 -6.54 9.33 -9.83
N GLU A 47 -5.40 8.63 -9.90
CA GLU A 47 -4.25 9.15 -10.64
C GLU A 47 -4.75 9.34 -12.07
N GLU A 48 -4.88 10.60 -12.52
CA GLU A 48 -5.17 10.91 -13.91
C GLU A 48 -4.07 10.23 -14.74
N GLU A 49 -4.44 9.15 -15.43
CA GLU A 49 -3.56 8.52 -16.39
C GLU A 49 -3.35 9.56 -17.50
N GLU A 50 -2.17 10.19 -17.51
CA GLU A 50 -1.75 10.92 -18.70
C GLU A 50 -1.80 9.92 -19.87
N ASP A 51 -2.73 10.17 -20.81
CA ASP A 51 -2.89 9.49 -22.11
C ASP A 51 -1.67 9.80 -23.01
N ASP A 52 -0.50 9.52 -22.48
CA ASP A 52 0.71 9.41 -23.24
C ASP A 52 0.69 8.01 -23.87
N ASP A 53 0.78 7.93 -25.20
CA ASP A 53 0.91 6.69 -26.00
C ASP A 53 2.15 5.82 -25.64
N ALA A 54 2.78 6.08 -24.51
CA ALA A 54 3.94 5.36 -24.00
C ALA A 54 3.54 3.96 -23.50
N GLU A 55 4.17 2.95 -24.08
CA GLU A 55 3.98 1.53 -23.75
C GLU A 55 4.21 1.26 -22.25
N GLU A 56 3.26 0.59 -21.60
CA GLU A 56 3.39 0.16 -20.21
C GLU A 56 4.42 -0.98 -20.09
N LEU A 57 5.46 -0.78 -19.28
CA LEU A 57 6.52 -1.78 -19.02
C LEU A 57 6.17 -2.68 -17.83
N CYS A 58 5.66 -2.13 -16.72
CA CYS A 58 5.19 -2.89 -15.55
C CYS A 58 3.99 -2.19 -14.95
N ASN A 59 2.99 -2.97 -14.52
CA ASN A 59 1.94 -2.54 -13.62
C ASN A 59 1.68 -3.67 -12.63
N CYS A 60 2.46 -3.61 -11.56
CA CYS A 60 2.71 -4.74 -10.69
C CYS A 60 2.48 -4.34 -9.24
N LYS A 61 1.77 -5.18 -8.49
CA LYS A 61 1.49 -4.97 -7.05
C LYS A 61 2.24 -6.02 -6.25
N PHE A 62 3.19 -5.59 -5.43
CA PHE A 62 4.09 -6.51 -4.75
C PHE A 62 4.39 -6.12 -3.30
N THR A 63 4.85 -7.11 -2.54
CA THR A 63 5.37 -6.96 -1.19
C THR A 63 6.82 -7.40 -1.22
N LEU A 64 7.72 -6.57 -0.69
CA LEU A 64 9.15 -6.87 -0.64
C LEU A 64 9.59 -7.01 0.82
N ALA A 65 10.16 -8.16 1.15
CA ALA A 65 10.78 -8.41 2.43
C ALA A 65 12.24 -8.80 2.26
N TYR A 66 13.08 -8.36 3.19
CA TYR A 66 14.50 -8.72 3.25
C TYR A 66 14.79 -9.35 4.61
N GLY A 67 14.97 -10.66 4.63
CA GLY A 67 15.08 -11.44 5.86
C GLY A 67 13.79 -11.33 6.70
N THR A 68 13.92 -10.83 7.93
CA THR A 68 12.79 -10.62 8.86
C THR A 68 12.12 -9.24 8.71
N LYS A 69 12.66 -8.35 7.87
CA LYS A 69 12.15 -6.97 7.71
C LYS A 69 11.32 -6.86 6.44
N SER A 70 10.03 -6.54 6.55
CA SER A 70 9.22 -6.08 5.42
C SER A 70 9.63 -4.65 5.07
N LEU A 71 10.06 -4.44 3.82
CA LEU A 71 10.50 -3.13 3.30
C LEU A 71 9.35 -2.41 2.60
N LEU A 72 8.59 -3.14 1.79
CA LEU A 72 7.44 -2.66 1.05
C LEU A 72 6.31 -3.64 1.27
N HIS A 73 5.11 -3.13 1.49
CA HIS A 73 3.93 -3.95 1.68
C HIS A 73 2.84 -3.49 0.72
N ASN A 74 2.36 -4.41 -0.11
CA ASN A 74 1.25 -4.20 -1.04
C ASN A 74 1.39 -2.94 -1.92
N THR A 75 2.63 -2.66 -2.33
CA THR A 75 3.00 -1.46 -3.09
C THR A 75 2.68 -1.68 -4.56
N LYS A 76 2.00 -0.72 -5.18
CA LYS A 76 1.78 -0.68 -6.62
C LYS A 76 2.95 0.05 -7.27
N MET A 77 3.50 -0.53 -8.33
CA MET A 77 4.55 0.09 -9.14
C MET A 77 4.10 0.04 -10.60
N LYS A 78 4.03 1.22 -11.21
CA LYS A 78 3.74 1.39 -12.62
C LYS A 78 4.91 2.07 -13.30
N LEU A 79 5.39 1.47 -14.37
CA LEU A 79 6.51 1.98 -15.17
C LEU A 79 6.10 1.96 -16.63
N LYS A 80 6.24 3.09 -17.31
CA LYS A 80 6.12 3.22 -18.77
C LYS A 80 7.51 3.21 -19.45
N ARG A 81 7.60 2.68 -20.66
CA ARG A 81 8.82 2.67 -21.49
C ARG A 81 9.22 4.10 -21.89
N GLY A 82 10.51 4.32 -22.05
CA GLY A 82 11.07 5.61 -22.49
C GLY A 82 11.20 6.68 -21.41
N LEU A 83 10.61 6.46 -20.23
CA LEU A 83 10.72 7.37 -19.08
C LEU A 83 11.88 7.01 -18.16
N ARG A 84 12.42 8.03 -17.48
CA ARG A 84 13.52 7.89 -16.50
C ARG A 84 12.98 8.11 -15.10
N TYR A 85 13.07 7.09 -14.26
CA TYR A 85 12.58 7.12 -12.88
C TYR A 85 13.73 7.22 -11.88
N GLY A 86 13.54 8.01 -10.83
CA GLY A 86 14.47 8.16 -9.72
C GLY A 86 13.85 7.64 -8.43
N LEU A 87 14.50 6.68 -7.76
CA LEU A 87 14.05 6.17 -6.48
C LEU A 87 14.65 6.99 -5.33
N LEU A 88 13.80 7.73 -4.62
CA LEU A 88 14.18 8.61 -3.51
C LEU A 88 13.74 8.02 -2.15
N GLY A 89 14.45 8.39 -1.09
CA GLY A 89 14.11 7.99 0.29
C GLY A 89 15.31 8.07 1.23
N GLY A 90 15.08 7.98 2.54
CA GLY A 90 16.14 8.00 3.57
C GLY A 90 17.07 6.79 3.54
N ASN A 91 18.23 6.86 4.19
CA ASN A 91 19.12 5.70 4.31
C ASN A 91 18.38 4.51 4.96
N ASP A 92 18.72 3.28 4.55
CA ASP A 92 18.10 2.03 5.02
C ASP A 92 16.59 1.85 4.70
N SER A 93 16.04 2.66 3.80
CA SER A 93 14.67 2.51 3.31
C SER A 93 14.47 1.34 2.33
N GLY A 94 15.54 0.63 1.96
CA GLY A 94 15.45 -0.53 1.06
C GLY A 94 15.62 -0.22 -0.43
N LYS A 95 16.07 0.98 -0.82
CA LYS A 95 16.27 1.37 -2.24
C LYS A 95 17.16 0.41 -3.02
N THR A 96 18.36 0.14 -2.50
CA THR A 96 19.30 -0.79 -3.13
C THR A 96 18.75 -2.20 -3.16
N THR A 97 17.98 -2.58 -2.14
CA THR A 97 17.32 -3.89 -2.09
C THR A 97 16.27 -4.02 -3.17
N LEU A 98 15.42 -3.00 -3.35
CA LEU A 98 14.42 -2.96 -4.43
C LEU A 98 15.10 -3.08 -5.80
N MET A 99 16.14 -2.27 -6.06
CA MET A 99 16.87 -2.31 -7.33
C MET A 99 17.51 -3.68 -7.60
N ARG A 100 18.05 -4.34 -6.56
CA ARG A 100 18.59 -5.71 -6.69
C ARG A 100 17.51 -6.74 -6.97
N SER A 101 16.36 -6.64 -6.31
CA SER A 101 15.24 -7.56 -6.52
C SER A 101 14.66 -7.43 -7.93
N ILE A 102 14.60 -6.21 -8.47
CA ILE A 102 14.21 -5.99 -9.88
C ILE A 102 15.24 -6.65 -10.81
N ALA A 103 16.55 -6.41 -10.60
CA ALA A 103 17.60 -6.97 -11.45
C ALA A 103 17.69 -8.51 -11.41
N ASN A 104 17.27 -9.13 -10.30
CA ASN A 104 17.26 -10.58 -10.11
C ASN A 104 15.92 -11.24 -10.47
N ASN A 105 14.97 -10.51 -11.08
CA ASN A 105 13.61 -10.98 -11.40
C ASN A 105 12.87 -11.53 -10.17
N GLN A 106 13.09 -10.95 -8.99
CA GLN A 106 12.45 -11.33 -7.72
C GLN A 106 11.21 -10.48 -7.42
N VAL A 107 10.85 -9.55 -8.31
CA VAL A 107 9.63 -8.74 -8.19
C VAL A 107 8.55 -9.39 -9.03
N GLU A 108 7.49 -9.85 -8.36
CA GLU A 108 6.35 -10.48 -9.04
C GLU A 108 5.68 -9.50 -10.01
N GLY A 109 5.47 -9.95 -11.25
CA GLY A 109 4.86 -9.15 -12.31
C GLY A 109 5.82 -8.20 -13.03
N PHE A 110 7.12 -8.19 -12.71
CA PHE A 110 8.12 -7.45 -13.48
C PHE A 110 8.56 -8.23 -14.73
N PRO A 111 8.67 -7.60 -15.92
CA PRO A 111 9.07 -8.29 -17.14
C PRO A 111 10.51 -8.81 -17.06
N ASP A 112 10.74 -10.02 -17.57
CA ASP A 112 12.08 -10.60 -17.62
C ASP A 112 12.99 -9.81 -18.56
N SER A 113 14.26 -9.65 -18.16
CA SER A 113 15.32 -9.03 -18.96
C SER A 113 15.61 -9.74 -20.29
N SER A 114 15.16 -11.00 -20.45
CA SER A 114 15.28 -11.77 -21.69
C SER A 114 14.12 -11.57 -22.67
N THR A 115 13.06 -10.86 -22.27
CA THR A 115 11.85 -10.65 -23.08
C THR A 115 11.77 -9.20 -23.61
N VAL A 116 12.82 -8.40 -23.41
CA VAL A 116 12.94 -7.01 -23.87
C VAL A 116 14.06 -6.88 -24.89
#